data_AF-A0A8J5JDH2-F1
#
_entry.id   AF-A0A8J5JDH2-F1
#
_cell.length_a   1.000
_cell.length_b   1.000
_cell.length_c   1.000
_cell.angle_alpha   90.00
_cell.angle_beta   90.00
_cell.angle_gamma   90.00
#
_symmetry.space_group_name_H-M   'P 1'
#
loop_
_entity.id
_entity.type
_entity.pdbx_description
1 polymer ?
#
loop_
_entity_poly.entity_id
_entity_poly.type
_entity_poly.pdbx_seq_one_letter_code
_entity_poly.pdbx_strand_id
1 'polypeptide(L)'
;MAITTLATTPLAIINLATITLAKTSFEDEALSSTRPFFRIAAEQWVPWTRIITQDDGNISISGPTANLLQVLAEKLNFDYELVRPPDGYWGAEKADGSWSGMIGMLHRE
;
A
#
# COMPACT_ATOMS: atom_id res chain seq x y z
N MET A 1 -21.20 3.81 56.90
CA MET A 1 -20.30 2.72 56.45
C MET A 1 -21.02 2.01 55.32
N ALA A 2 -20.84 2.47 54.07
CA ALA A 2 -21.48 1.90 52.89
C ALA A 2 -20.47 1.00 52.20
N ILE A 3 -20.74 -0.30 52.18
CA ILE A 3 -19.90 -1.30 51.53
C ILE A 3 -20.44 -1.44 50.12
N THR A 4 -19.81 -0.76 49.16
CA THR A 4 -20.11 -0.90 47.73
C THR A 4 -19.76 -2.33 47.32
N THR A 5 -20.77 -3.11 46.95
CA THR A 5 -20.57 -4.48 46.47
C THR A 5 -20.05 -4.40 45.04
N LEU A 6 -18.81 -4.84 44.82
CA LEU A 6 -18.28 -5.07 43.49
C LEU A 6 -19.07 -6.23 42.88
N ALA A 7 -19.87 -5.93 41.84
CA ALA A 7 -20.51 -6.95 41.03
C ALA A 7 -19.42 -7.72 40.28
N THR A 8 -18.99 -8.84 40.87
CA THR A 8 -18.19 -9.87 40.21
C THR A 8 -19.00 -10.37 39.01
N THR A 9 -18.55 -10.03 37.82
CA THR A 9 -19.06 -10.64 36.59
C THR A 9 -18.73 -12.14 36.63
N PRO A 10 -19.72 -13.04 36.45
CA PRO A 10 -19.42 -14.46 36.38
C PRO A 10 -18.62 -14.71 35.10
N LEU A 11 -17.40 -15.17 35.29
CA LEU A 11 -16.62 -15.84 34.26
C LEU A 11 -17.45 -17.04 33.75
N ALA A 12 -17.53 -17.16 32.43
CA ALA A 12 -18.11 -18.27 31.66
C ALA A 12 -19.64 -18.28 31.51
N ILE A 13 -20.15 -17.56 30.49
CA ILE A 13 -20.67 -18.16 29.25
C ILE A 13 -20.42 -17.16 28.12
N ILE A 14 -19.27 -17.22 27.46
CA ILE A 14 -19.08 -16.51 26.19
C ILE A 14 -19.80 -17.35 25.13
N ASN A 15 -20.88 -16.82 24.55
CA ASN A 15 -21.67 -17.57 23.56
C ASN A 15 -20.85 -17.76 22.27
N LEU A 16 -21.09 -18.87 21.55
CA LEU A 16 -20.33 -19.23 20.34
C LEU A 16 -20.37 -18.15 19.25
N ALA A 17 -21.51 -17.47 19.05
CA ALA A 17 -21.63 -16.33 18.15
C ALA A 17 -20.82 -15.12 18.60
N THR A 18 -20.66 -14.88 19.92
CA THR A 18 -19.76 -13.84 20.44
C THR A 18 -18.29 -14.18 20.22
N ILE A 19 -17.91 -15.46 20.37
CA ILE A 19 -16.56 -15.93 20.05
C ILE A 19 -16.31 -15.83 18.54
N THR A 20 -17.26 -16.22 17.70
CA THR A 20 -17.16 -16.10 16.25
C THR A 20 -17.07 -14.63 15.83
N LEU A 21 -17.89 -13.73 16.39
CA LEU A 21 -17.82 -12.30 16.07
C LEU A 21 -16.49 -11.68 16.50
N ALA A 22 -16.00 -12.02 17.69
CA ALA A 22 -14.72 -11.56 18.21
C ALA A 22 -13.54 -12.13 17.40
N LYS A 23 -13.65 -13.38 16.97
CA LYS A 23 -12.66 -14.03 16.10
C LYS A 23 -12.66 -13.39 14.71
N THR A 24 -13.83 -13.14 14.12
CA THR A 24 -13.95 -12.44 12.83
C THR A 24 -13.43 -11.01 12.94
N SER A 25 -13.76 -10.27 14.00
CA SER A 25 -13.22 -8.91 14.19
C SER A 25 -11.72 -8.91 14.46
N PHE A 26 -11.20 -9.90 15.20
CA PHE A 26 -9.77 -10.04 15.45
C PHE A 26 -9.01 -10.48 14.20
N GLU A 27 -9.58 -11.37 13.40
CA GLU A 27 -9.05 -11.80 12.11
C GLU A 27 -9.12 -10.65 11.09
N ASP A 28 -10.19 -9.85 11.07
CA ASP A 28 -10.29 -8.63 10.26
C ASP A 28 -9.29 -7.56 10.70
N GLU A 29 -9.05 -7.38 12.01
CA GLU A 29 -8.04 -6.45 12.54
C GLU A 29 -6.61 -6.93 12.25
N ALA A 30 -6.37 -8.24 12.33
CA ALA A 30 -5.09 -8.87 11.96
C ALA A 30 -4.84 -8.87 10.44
N LEU A 31 -5.87 -9.05 9.61
CA LEU A 31 -5.81 -8.92 8.15
C LEU A 31 -5.71 -7.45 7.71
N SER A 32 -6.30 -6.52 8.48
CA SER A 32 -6.18 -5.08 8.29
C SER A 32 -4.85 -4.49 8.77
N SER A 33 -3.98 -5.29 9.42
CA SER A 33 -2.67 -4.82 9.92
C SER A 33 -1.59 -4.73 8.83
N THR A 34 -1.85 -5.24 7.63
CA THR A 34 -0.86 -5.16 6.54
C THR A 34 -1.12 -3.91 5.71
N ARG A 35 -0.15 -3.00 5.65
CA ARG A 35 -0.22 -1.86 4.73
C ARG A 35 -0.29 -2.38 3.29
N PRO A 36 -1.18 -1.85 2.43
CA PRO A 36 -1.14 -2.16 1.02
C PRO A 36 0.25 -1.86 0.46
N PHE A 37 0.75 -2.74 -0.42
CA PHE A 37 2.05 -2.57 -1.07
C PHE A 37 1.84 -2.35 -2.57
N PHE A 38 2.30 -1.21 -3.10
CA PHE A 38 2.15 -0.87 -4.51
C PHE A 38 3.48 -0.87 -5.26
N ARG A 39 3.45 -1.40 -6.49
CA ARG A 39 4.54 -1.26 -7.45
C ARG A 39 4.23 -0.07 -8.35
N ILE A 40 5.02 0.99 -8.25
CA ILE A 40 4.74 2.26 -8.92
C ILE A 40 5.68 2.44 -10.09
N ALA A 41 5.12 2.47 -11.31
CA ALA A 41 5.88 2.76 -12.51
C ALA A 41 6.31 4.24 -12.51
N ALA A 42 7.61 4.51 -12.70
CA ALA A 42 8.14 5.86 -12.77
C ALA A 42 9.23 6.00 -13.85
N GLU A 43 9.23 7.12 -14.56
CA GLU A 43 10.22 7.46 -15.57
C GLU A 43 10.72 8.90 -15.37
N GLN A 44 11.94 9.18 -15.82
CA GLN A 44 12.60 10.46 -15.61
C GLN A 44 11.95 11.59 -16.43
N TRP A 45 11.62 12.67 -15.73
CA TRP A 45 11.14 13.93 -16.32
C TRP A 45 11.53 15.13 -15.47
N VAL A 46 12.71 15.68 -15.69
CA VAL A 46 13.21 16.82 -14.91
C VAL A 46 12.48 18.11 -15.37
N PRO A 47 12.04 18.99 -14.44
CA PRO A 47 12.35 19.00 -13.00
C PRO A 47 11.38 18.23 -12.10
N TRP A 48 10.32 17.62 -12.66
CA TRP A 48 9.23 17.00 -11.91
C TRP A 48 9.61 15.72 -11.18
N THR A 49 10.29 14.83 -11.89
CA THR A 49 10.67 13.49 -11.42
C THR A 49 12.09 13.20 -11.88
N ARG A 50 13.05 13.22 -10.95
CA ARG A 50 14.40 12.76 -11.18
C ARG A 50 14.54 11.38 -10.58
N ILE A 51 14.90 10.40 -11.41
CA ILE A 51 15.23 9.04 -10.98
C ILE A 51 16.66 9.04 -10.42
N ILE A 52 16.86 8.37 -9.29
CA ILE A 52 18.14 8.17 -8.63
C ILE A 52 18.32 6.65 -8.45
N THR A 53 19.25 6.07 -9.19
CA THR A 53 19.62 4.66 -9.05
C THR A 53 20.60 4.49 -7.91
N GLN A 54 20.32 3.55 -7.01
CA GLN A 54 21.16 3.18 -5.87
C GLN A 54 22.09 2.03 -6.25
N ASP A 55 23.14 1.81 -5.44
CA ASP A 55 24.17 0.79 -5.70
C ASP A 55 23.63 -0.64 -5.66
N ASP A 56 22.52 -0.87 -4.96
CA ASP A 56 21.80 -2.15 -4.86
C ASP A 56 20.87 -2.42 -6.06
N GLY A 57 20.77 -1.47 -7.00
CA GLY A 57 19.88 -1.54 -8.15
C GLY A 57 18.47 -1.02 -7.89
N ASN A 58 18.12 -0.65 -6.65
CA ASN A 58 16.85 0.02 -6.36
C ASN A 58 16.85 1.44 -6.92
N ILE A 59 15.65 1.97 -7.18
CA ILE A 59 15.48 3.34 -7.63
C ILE A 59 14.70 4.14 -6.59
N SER A 60 15.09 5.41 -6.43
CA SER A 60 14.33 6.42 -5.71
C SER A 60 14.04 7.61 -6.62
N ILE A 61 13.08 8.46 -6.24
CA ILE A 61 12.76 9.68 -6.98
C ILE A 61 12.95 10.94 -6.14
N SER A 62 13.27 12.04 -6.81
CA SER A 62 13.26 13.39 -6.24
C SER A 62 12.50 14.36 -7.14
N GLY A 63 12.12 15.52 -6.58
CA GLY A 63 11.34 16.55 -7.26
C GLY A 63 9.89 16.62 -6.76
N PRO A 64 9.06 17.53 -7.31
CA PRO A 64 7.68 17.72 -6.88
C PRO A 64 6.84 16.43 -6.85
N THR A 65 7.03 15.52 -7.81
CA THR A 65 6.30 14.25 -7.85
C THR A 65 6.66 13.32 -6.68
N ALA A 66 7.93 13.34 -6.24
CA ALA A 66 8.37 12.55 -5.09
C ALA A 66 7.68 13.01 -3.80
N ASN A 67 7.58 14.33 -3.60
CA ASN A 67 6.88 14.90 -2.45
C ASN A 67 5.38 14.55 -2.47
N LEU A 68 4.75 14.61 -3.64
CA LEU A 68 3.35 14.21 -3.78
C LEU A 68 3.15 12.74 -3.44
N LEU A 69 3.99 11.85 -3.99
CA LEU A 69 3.90 10.41 -3.73
C LEU A 69 4.12 10.08 -2.25
N GLN A 70 5.08 10.74 -1.61
CA GLN A 70 5.30 10.59 -0.17
C GLN A 70 4.06 10.98 0.65
N VAL A 71 3.46 12.14 0.36
CA VAL A 71 2.23 12.57 1.05
C VAL A 71 1.08 11.58 0.80
N LEU A 72 0.93 11.05 -0.41
CA LEU A 72 -0.08 10.04 -0.70
C LEU A 72 0.14 8.76 0.11
N ALA A 73 1.38 8.24 0.14
CA ALA A 73 1.75 7.05 0.90
C ALA A 73 1.47 7.22 2.41
N GLU A 74 1.85 8.37 2.97
CA GLU A 74 1.63 8.69 4.38
C GLU A 74 0.14 8.84 4.73
N LYS A 75 -0.64 9.54 3.88
CA LYS A 75 -2.06 9.82 4.16
C LYS A 75 -2.96 8.63 3.89
N LEU A 76 -2.59 7.77 2.95
CA LEU A 76 -3.34 6.56 2.59
C LEU A 76 -2.76 5.30 3.25
N ASN A 77 -1.68 5.43 4.03
CA ASN A 77 -1.02 4.38 4.81
C ASN A 77 -0.67 3.14 3.96
N PHE A 78 0.00 3.35 2.83
CA PHE A 78 0.53 2.29 1.97
C PHE A 78 2.05 2.36 1.87
N ASP A 79 2.68 1.22 1.62
CA ASP A 79 4.08 1.11 1.27
C ASP A 79 4.23 0.91 -0.25
N TYR A 80 5.38 1.25 -0.82
CA TYR A 80 5.58 1.11 -2.27
C TYR A 80 7.04 0.87 -2.64
N GLU A 81 7.23 0.29 -3.83
CA GLU A 81 8.49 0.30 -4.55
C GLU A 81 8.33 1.02 -5.89
N LEU A 82 9.44 1.54 -6.41
CA LEU A 82 9.48 2.20 -7.71
C LEU A 82 10.08 1.26 -8.74
N VAL A 83 9.44 1.17 -9.90
CA VAL A 83 9.89 0.35 -11.01
C VAL A 83 9.98 1.20 -12.26
N ARG A 84 11.12 1.14 -12.95
CA ARG A 84 11.31 1.86 -14.21
C ARG A 84 10.88 0.98 -15.39
N PRO A 85 10.19 1.52 -16.41
CA PRO A 85 9.88 0.74 -17.61
C PRO A 85 11.17 0.25 -18.29
N PRO A 86 11.27 -1.04 -18.67
CA PRO A 86 12.49 -1.58 -19.28
C PRO A 86 12.89 -0.91 -20.58
N ASP A 87 11.90 -0.38 -21.32
CA ASP A 87 12.10 0.32 -22.58
C ASP A 87 12.31 1.84 -22.41
N GLY A 88 12.21 2.37 -21.18
CA GLY A 88 12.38 3.78 -20.86
C GLY A 88 11.30 4.70 -21.44
N TYR A 89 10.19 4.15 -21.93
CA TYR A 89 9.10 4.93 -22.51
C TYR A 89 7.97 5.18 -21.52
N TRP A 90 7.18 6.23 -21.80
CA TRP A 90 5.97 6.54 -21.02
C TRP A 90 4.83 5.62 -21.42
N GLY A 91 4.64 5.46 -22.72
CA GLY A 91 3.75 4.48 -23.31
C GLY A 91 3.10 4.99 -24.58
N ALA A 92 2.98 4.09 -25.55
CA ALA A 92 2.31 4.28 -26.82
C ALA A 92 1.62 2.98 -27.21
N GLU A 93 0.42 3.12 -27.79
CA GLU A 93 -0.26 2.00 -28.40
C GLU A 93 0.51 1.57 -29.65
N LYS A 94 0.70 0.26 -29.79
CA LYS A 94 1.34 -0.36 -30.94
C LYS A 94 0.26 -0.86 -31.90
N ALA A 95 0.66 -1.14 -33.14
CA ALA A 95 -0.25 -1.63 -34.17
C ALA A 95 -0.93 -2.97 -33.82
N ASP A 96 -0.35 -3.75 -32.90
CA ASP A 96 -0.90 -5.00 -32.39
C ASP A 96 -1.88 -4.81 -31.21
N GLY A 97 -2.20 -3.56 -30.85
CA GLY A 97 -3.06 -3.20 -29.72
C GLY A 97 -2.38 -3.26 -28.35
N SER A 98 -1.10 -3.65 -28.28
CA SER A 98 -0.34 -3.64 -27.03
C SER A 98 0.23 -2.25 -26.72
N TRP A 99 0.52 -1.99 -25.45
CA TRP A 99 1.13 -0.73 -25.00
C TRP A 99 2.60 -0.90 -24.62
N SER A 100 3.43 0.11 -24.93
CA SER A 100 4.82 0.25 -24.44
C SER A 100 4.91 1.01 -23.11
N GLY A 101 6.11 1.11 -22.54
CA GLY A 101 6.38 2.02 -21.43
C GLY A 101 5.64 1.72 -20.12
N MET A 102 5.51 2.75 -19.30
CA MET A 102 4.75 2.72 -18.03
C MET A 102 3.29 2.29 -18.25
N ILE A 103 2.63 2.75 -19.32
CA ILE A 103 1.25 2.32 -19.63
C ILE A 103 1.21 0.82 -19.95
N GLY A 104 2.19 0.34 -20.71
CA GLY A 104 2.35 -1.07 -21.00
C GLY A 104 2.55 -1.94 -19.77
N MET A 105 3.23 -1.43 -18.73
CA MET A 105 3.35 -2.13 -17.45
C MET A 105 1.98 -2.27 -16.78
N LEU A 106 1.21 -1.19 -16.70
CA LEU A 106 -0.12 -1.19 -16.08
C LEU A 106 -1.14 -2.04 -16.84
N HIS A 107 -1.05 -2.11 -18.17
CA HIS A 107 -1.98 -2.89 -19.00
C HIS A 107 -1.81 -4.41 -18.83
N ARG A 108 -0.65 -4.88 -18.34
CA ARG A 108 -0.30 -6.30 -18.28
C ARG A 108 -0.45 -6.91 -16.88
N GLU A 109 -0.63 -6.08 -15.86
CA GLU A 109 -0.83 -6.45 -14.45
C GLU A 109 -2.33 -6.49 -14.13
#